data_AF-A0A7V9G347-F1
#
_entry.id   AF-A0A7V9G347-F1
#
_cell.length_a   1.000
_cell.length_b   1.000
_cell.length_c   1.000
_cell.angle_alpha   90.00
_cell.angle_beta   90.00
_cell.angle_gamma   90.00
#
_symmetry.space_group_name_H-M   'P 1'
#
loop_
_entity.id
_entity.type
_entity.pdbx_description
1 polymer ?
#
loop_
_entity_poly.entity_id
_entity_poly.type
_entity_poly.pdbx_seq_one_letter_code
_entity_poly.pdbx_strand_id
1 'polypeptide(L)' 'MIPLLVDRIVALARRMSDLGRLTFQLMRSWTGDDAYERYLAQHRGHGHQLLTKRAFYRDYFDRRAQRPRCC' A
#
# COMPACT_ATOMS: atom_id res chain seq x y z
N MET A 1 26.92 -34.05 0.91
CA MET A 1 26.33 -33.47 -0.32
C MET A 1 24.88 -32.99 -0.16
N ILE A 2 24.21 -33.28 0.97
CA ILE A 2 22.82 -32.89 1.27
C ILE A 2 22.61 -31.40 1.70
N PRO A 3 23.55 -30.70 2.39
CA PRO A 3 23.24 -29.37 2.97
C PRO A 3 23.02 -28.27 1.92
N LEU A 4 23.79 -28.30 0.82
CA LEU A 4 23.69 -27.32 -0.27
C LEU A 4 22.31 -27.27 -0.94
N LEU A 5 21.56 -28.38 -0.95
CA LEU A 5 20.23 -28.44 -1.53
C LEU A 5 19.20 -27.77 -0.61
N VAL A 6 19.31 -28.00 0.70
CA VAL A 6 18.43 -27.41 1.72
C VAL A 6 18.62 -25.89 1.78
N ASP A 7 19.86 -25.41 1.76
CA ASP A 7 20.16 -23.98 1.75
C ASP A 7 19.54 -23.25 0.54
N ARG A 8 19.55 -23.88 -0.64
CA ARG A 8 18.93 -23.33 -1.85
C ARG A 8 17.42 -23.29 -1.78
N ILE A 9 16.80 -24.31 -1.20
CA ILE A 9 15.34 -24.35 -1.00
C ILE A 9 14.91 -23.25 -0.01
N VAL A 10 15.63 -23.07 1.10
CA VAL A 10 15.35 -22.01 2.08
C VAL A 10 15.54 -20.63 1.48
N ALA A 11 16.60 -20.42 0.69
CA ALA A 11 16.84 -19.16 -0.01
C ALA A 11 15.74 -18.83 -1.03
N LEU A 12 15.27 -19.85 -1.77
CA LEU A 12 14.16 -19.71 -2.70
C LEU A 12 12.84 -19.36 -2.00
N ALA A 13 12.54 -20.04 -0.88
CA ALA A 13 11.36 -19.76 -0.07
C ALA A 13 11.35 -18.33 0.46
N ARG A 14 12.49 -17.83 0.98
CA ARG A 14 12.63 -16.43 1.43
C ARG A 14 12.37 -15.44 0.30
N ARG A 15 12.97 -15.66 -0.88
CA ARG A 15 12.73 -14.80 -2.06
C ARG A 15 11.25 -14.78 -2.47
N MET A 16 10.58 -15.93 -2.46
CA MET A 16 9.15 -16.02 -2.77
C MET A 16 8.30 -15.25 -1.75
N SER A 17 8.62 -15.37 -0.45
CA SER A 17 7.93 -14.61 0.61
C SER A 17 8.15 -13.10 0.48
N ASP A 18 9.36 -12.66 0.14
CA ASP A 18 9.68 -11.25 -0.07
C ASP A 18 8.91 -10.68 -1.28
N LEU A 19 8.84 -11.43 -2.38
CA LEU A 19 8.04 -11.07 -3.55
C LEU A 19 6.55 -10.99 -3.22
N GLY A 20 6.02 -11.94 -2.44
CA GLY A 20 4.65 -11.91 -1.96
C GLY A 20 4.36 -10.66 -1.12
N ARG A 21 5.28 -10.30 -0.21
CA ARG A 21 5.17 -9.08 0.62
C ARG A 21 5.16 -7.81 -0.21
N LEU A 22 6.05 -7.70 -1.20
CA LEU A 22 6.10 -6.57 -2.13
C LEU A 22 4.83 -6.47 -2.97
N THR A 23 4.35 -7.61 -3.48
CA THR A 23 3.12 -7.67 -4.28
C THR A 23 1.90 -7.24 -3.46
N PHE A 24 1.81 -7.67 -2.20
CA PHE A 24 0.76 -7.24 -1.28
C PHE A 24 0.82 -5.75 -0.96
N GLN A 25 2.01 -5.19 -0.75
CA GLN A 25 2.20 -3.75 -0.55
C GLN A 25 1.79 -2.95 -1.80
N LEU A 26 2.18 -3.41 -2.99
CA LEU A 26 1.78 -2.80 -4.26
C LEU A 26 0.26 -2.86 -4.46
N MET A 27 -0.36 -4.01 -4.16
CA MET A 27 -1.82 -4.15 -4.19
C MET A 27 -2.50 -3.21 -3.21
N ARG A 28 -2.05 -3.11 -1.96
CA ARG A 28 -2.61 -2.17 -0.96
C ARG A 28 -2.50 -0.72 -1.42
N SER A 29 -1.36 -0.35 -2.03
CA SER A 29 -1.17 0.98 -2.61
C SER A 29 -2.11 1.24 -3.78
N TRP A 30 -2.37 0.22 -4.61
CA TRP A 30 -3.24 0.33 -5.78
C TRP A 30 -4.73 0.37 -5.42
N THR A 31 -5.16 -0.44 -4.45
CA THR A 31 -6.53 -0.42 -3.92
C THR A 31 -6.82 0.85 -3.10
N GLY A 32 -5.77 1.52 -2.61
CA GLY A 32 -5.90 2.72 -1.78
C GLY A 32 -6.23 2.41 -0.32
N ASP A 33 -5.99 1.18 0.12
CA ASP A 33 -6.20 0.74 1.50
C ASP A 33 -5.27 1.46 2.49
N ASP A 34 -4.10 1.91 2.01
CA ASP A 34 -3.11 2.70 2.75
C ASP A 34 -3.26 4.21 2.53
N ALA A 35 -4.21 4.66 1.70
CA ALA A 35 -4.33 6.06 1.30
C ALA A 35 -4.58 6.98 2.50
N TYR A 36 -5.36 6.51 3.49
CA TYR A 36 -5.59 7.26 4.73
C TYR A 36 -4.34 7.34 5.61
N GLU A 37 -3.55 6.26 5.68
CA GLU A 37 -2.31 6.23 6.46
C GLU A 37 -1.25 7.16 5.85
N ARG A 38 -1.17 7.21 4.51
CA ARG A 38 -0.34 8.19 3.79
C ARG A 38 -0.81 9.63 4.02
N TYR A 39 -2.13 9.86 4.02
CA TYR A 39 -2.71 11.17 4.36
C TYR A 39 -2.30 11.62 5.77
N LEU A 40 -2.43 10.74 6.77
CA LEU A 40 -2.00 11.02 8.14
C LEU A 40 -0.50 11.28 8.23
N ALA A 41 0.32 10.49 7.55
CA ALA A 41 1.77 10.69 7.53
C ALA A 41 2.17 12.03 6.89
N GLN A 42 1.51 12.42 5.79
CA GLN A 42 1.74 13.70 5.12
C GLN A 42 1.33 14.89 6.00
N HIS A 43 0.28 14.74 6.80
CA HIS A 43 -0.24 15.83 7.65
C HIS A 43 0.32 15.75 9.08
N ARG A 44 1.26 14.82 9.32
CA ARG A 44 1.92 14.67 10.62
C ARG A 44 2.82 15.88 10.86
N GLY A 45 2.45 16.72 11.82
CA GLY A 45 3.17 17.97 12.15
C GLY A 45 2.52 19.23 11.58
N HIS A 46 1.42 19.11 10.83
CA HIS A 46 0.63 20.27 10.42
C HIS A 46 -0.48 20.53 11.44
N GLY A 47 -0.63 21.80 11.87
CA GLY A 47 -1.59 22.21 12.92
C GLY A 47 -3.06 22.29 12.48
N HIS A 48 -3.46 21.63 11.39
CA HIS A 48 -4.83 21.65 10.90
C HIS A 48 -5.61 20.40 11.34
N GLN A 49 -6.94 20.51 11.38
CA GLN A 49 -7.80 19.41 11.77
C GLN A 49 -7.80 18.31 10.69
N LEU A 50 -7.42 17.09 11.08
CA LEU A 50 -7.38 15.94 10.19
C LEU A 50 -8.78 15.42 9.89
N LEU A 51 -9.02 15.01 8.65
CA LEU A 51 -10.24 14.31 8.28
C LEU A 51 -10.32 12.96 8.99
N THR A 52 -11.53 12.59 9.40
CA THR A 52 -11.80 11.22 9.84
C THR A 52 -11.64 10.26 8.66
N LYS A 53 -11.31 8.99 8.93
CA LYS A 53 -11.11 7.96 7.89
C LYS A 53 -12.27 7.92 6.89
N ARG A 54 -13.51 7.98 7.38
CA ARG A 54 -14.72 7.97 6.54
C ARG A 54 -14.84 9.24 5.66
N ALA A 55 -14.58 10.41 6.24
CA ALA A 55 -14.62 11.67 5.49
C ALA A 55 -13.52 11.73 4.43
N PHE A 56 -12.32 11.23 4.73
CA PHE A 56 -11.22 11.12 3.78
C PHE A 56 -11.59 10.22 2.60
N TYR A 57 -12.10 9.00 2.84
CA TYR A 57 -12.45 8.11 1.73
C TYR A 57 -13.60 8.65 0.88
N ARG A 58 -14.58 9.32 1.48
CA ARG A 58 -15.65 9.99 0.73
C ARG A 58 -15.08 11.05 -0.22
N ASP A 59 -14.27 11.98 0.29
CA ASP A 59 -13.61 13.00 -0.53
C ASP A 59 -12.65 12.39 -1.58
N TYR A 60 -11.91 11.34 -1.21
CA TYR A 60 -11.01 10.62 -2.11
C TYR A 60 -11.75 9.98 -3.31
N PHE A 61 -12.89 9.33 -3.06
CA PHE A 61 -13.71 8.76 -4.12
C PHE A 61 -14.45 9.83 -4.93
N ASP A 62 -14.98 10.87 -4.27
CA ASP A 62 -15.64 12.00 -4.94
C ASP A 62 -14.67 12.68 -5.92
N ARG A 63 -13.44 12.99 -5.50
CA ARG A 63 -12.39 13.54 -6.38
C ARG A 63 -12.00 12.59 -7.51
N ARG A 64 -11.97 11.29 -7.26
CA ARG A 64 -11.65 10.27 -8.28
C ARG A 64 -12.75 10.14 -9.32
N ALA A 65 -14.01 10.31 -8.91
CA ALA A 65 -15.18 10.34 -9.78
C ALA A 65 -15.30 11.66 -10.57
N GLN A 66 -14.85 12.77 -9.99
CA GLN A 66 -14.88 14.11 -10.59
C GLN A 66 -13.70 14.41 -11.52
N ARG A 67 -12.71 13.52 -11.64
CA ARG A 67 -11.71 13.68 -12.71
C ARG A 67 -12.45 13.67 -14.04
N PRO A 68 -12.40 14.77 -14.83
CA PRO A 68 -13.07 14.79 -16.12
C PRO A 68 -12.54 13.59 -16.90
N ARG A 69 -13.46 12.77 -17.39
CA ARG A 69 -13.17 11.82 -18.47
C ARG A 69 -12.93 12.65 -19.72
N CYS A 70 -11.85 13.43 -19.74
CA CYS A 70 -11.43 14.12 -20.95
C CYS A 70 -10.74 13.08 -21.83
N CYS A 71 -11.48 12.67 -22.87
CA CYS A 71 -11.06 12.03 -24.11
C CYS A 71 -10.32 10.68 -23.95
#